data_AF-A0AA37W1D2-F1
#
_entry.id   AF-A0AA37W1D2-F1
#
_cell.length_a   1.000
_cell.length_b   1.000
_cell.length_c   1.000
_cell.angle_alpha   90.00
_cell.angle_beta   90.00
_cell.angle_gamma   90.00
#
_symmetry.space_group_name_H-M   'P 1'
#
loop_
_entity.id
_entity.type
_entity.pdbx_description
1 polymer ?
#
loop_
_entity_poly.entity_id
_entity_poly.type
_entity_poly.pdbx_seq_one_letter_code
_entity_poly.pdbx_strand_id
1 'polypeptide(L)' 'MSGYIKGKSRTQSTLFPEVLDDFISEENTVRVLDVFVDELDLDALDFQRAQPN' A
#
# COMPACT_ATOMS: atom_id res chain seq x y z
N MET A 1 -0.17 -13.96 -17.39
CA MET A 1 1.08 -13.25 -17.06
C MET A 1 0.74 -12.14 -16.08
N SER A 2 1.09 -12.28 -14.81
CA SER A 2 1.13 -11.12 -13.91
C SER A 2 2.51 -11.10 -13.29
N GLY A 3 3.24 -10.00 -13.45
CA GLY A 3 4.49 -9.72 -12.75
C GLY A 3 4.20 -9.01 -11.43
N TYR A 4 5.16 -8.25 -10.92
CA TYR A 4 4.94 -7.27 -9.86
C TYR A 4 3.76 -6.35 -10.22
N ILE A 5 2.81 -6.17 -9.29
CA ILE A 5 1.65 -5.30 -9.47
C ILE A 5 1.91 -4.04 -8.65
N LYS A 6 2.22 -2.94 -9.33
CA LYS A 6 2.33 -1.64 -8.66
C LYS A 6 0.94 -1.20 -8.22
N GLY A 7 0.75 -1.09 -6.90
CA GLY A 7 -0.47 -0.54 -6.31
C GLY A 7 -0.69 0.91 -6.74
N LYS A 8 -1.94 1.38 -6.66
CA LYS A 8 -2.25 2.81 -6.83
C LYS A 8 -1.93 3.54 -5.52
N SER A 9 -1.40 4.76 -5.61
CA SER A 9 -1.22 5.59 -4.42
C SER A 9 -2.57 5.89 -3.77
N ARG A 10 -2.64 5.74 -2.44
CA ARG A 10 -3.83 6.08 -1.65
C ARG A 10 -4.18 7.58 -1.70
N THR A 11 -3.23 8.42 -2.11
CA THR A 11 -3.40 9.87 -2.27
C THR A 11 -3.64 10.31 -3.72
N GLN A 12 -3.57 9.38 -4.68
CA GLN A 12 -3.75 9.72 -6.10
C GLN A 12 -5.23 9.76 -6.46
N SER A 13 -5.76 10.98 -6.64
CA SER A 13 -7.09 11.22 -7.21
C SER A 13 -6.97 11.47 -8.72
N THR A 14 -7.79 10.80 -9.53
CA THR A 14 -7.78 10.94 -10.99
C THR A 14 -8.84 11.93 -11.50
N LEU A 15 -9.89 12.21 -10.70
CA LEU A 15 -10.98 13.18 -10.95
C LEU A 15 -12.07 12.95 -9.89
N PHE A 16 -11.96 13.58 -8.71
CA PHE A 16 -12.98 13.63 -7.65
C PHE A 16 -13.76 12.31 -7.40
N PRO A 17 -13.10 11.27 -6.90
CA PRO A 17 -13.68 10.54 -5.78
C PRO A 17 -12.87 10.79 -4.51
N GLU A 18 -13.54 10.72 -3.36
CA GLU A 18 -12.91 10.69 -2.03
C GLU A 18 -11.82 9.60 -2.04
N VAL A 19 -10.62 9.97 -1.62
CA VAL A 19 -9.51 9.03 -1.52
C VAL A 19 -9.67 8.19 -0.25
N LEU A 20 -9.06 7.01 -0.20
CA LEU A 20 -9.20 6.10 0.95
C LEU A 20 -8.82 6.78 2.28
N ASP A 21 -7.87 7.72 2.24
CA ASP A 21 -7.43 8.46 3.41
C ASP A 21 -8.42 9.55 3.86
N ASP A 22 -9.37 9.98 3.02
CA ASP A 22 -10.45 10.90 3.42
C ASP A 22 -11.44 10.23 4.39
N PHE A 23 -11.57 8.90 4.30
CA PHE A 23 -12.44 8.10 5.18
C PHE A 23 -11.75 7.58 6.44
N ILE A 24 -10.42 7.57 6.45
CA ILE A 24 -9.63 6.97 7.52
C ILE A 24 -8.89 8.09 8.23
N SER A 25 -9.39 8.46 9.41
CA SER A 25 -8.70 9.41 10.29
C SER A 25 -7.25 9.01 10.54
N GLU A 26 -6.38 10.00 10.77
CA GLU A 26 -4.99 9.78 11.17
C GLU A 26 -4.89 8.99 12.48
N GLU A 27 -5.88 9.15 13.38
CA GLU A 27 -5.96 8.44 14.66
C GLU A 27 -6.66 7.06 14.55
N ASN A 28 -7.00 6.62 13.33
CA ASN A 28 -7.65 5.33 13.16
C ASN A 28 -6.67 4.18 13.41
N THR A 29 -7.07 3.21 14.23
CA THR A 29 -6.25 2.04 14.59
C THR A 29 -5.79 1.22 13.38
N VAL A 30 -6.51 1.27 12.25
CA VAL A 30 -6.12 0.59 11.00
C VAL A 30 -4.78 1.10 10.45
N ARG A 31 -4.35 2.32 10.83
CA ARG A 31 -3.06 2.91 10.43
C ARG A 31 -1.85 2.11 10.93
N VAL A 32 -2.03 1.27 11.95
CA VAL A 32 -0.99 0.33 12.41
C VAL A 32 -0.60 -0.65 11.30
N LEU A 33 -1.51 -0.97 10.37
CA LEU A 33 -1.19 -1.83 9.24
C LEU A 33 -0.22 -1.18 8.25
N ASP A 34 -0.29 0.15 8.10
CA ASP A 34 0.65 0.88 7.23
C ASP A 34 2.08 0.72 7.79
N VAL A 35 2.26 0.97 9.09
CA VAL A 35 3.56 0.78 9.79
C VAL A 35 4.03 -0.67 9.72
N PHE A 36 3.13 -1.63 9.98
CA PHE A 36 3.48 -3.05 9.93
C PHE A 36 3.98 -3.47 8.55
N VAL A 37 3.32 -3.04 7.48
CA VAL A 37 3.71 -3.40 6.10
C VAL A 37 5.00 -2.69 5.70
N ASP A 38 5.19 -1.44 6.08
CA ASP A 38 6.41 -0.67 5.79
C ASP A 38 7.66 -1.26 6.47
N GLU A 39 7.51 -1.94 7.59
CA GLU A 39 8.59 -2.61 8.31
C GLU A 39 8.92 -4.03 7.77
N LEU A 40 8.09 -4.61 6.90
CA LEU A 40 8.34 -5.94 6.35
C LEU A 40 9.40 -5.91 5.24
N ASP A 41 10.48 -6.66 5.46
CA ASP A 41 11.43 -7.00 4.40
C ASP A 41 10.87 -8.17 3.57
N LEU A 42 10.09 -7.81 2.53
CA LEU A 42 9.47 -8.78 1.64
C LEU A 42 10.50 -9.62 0.85
N ASP A 43 11.69 -9.07 0.61
CA ASP A 43 12.76 -9.79 -0.09
C ASP A 43 13.39 -10.85 0.82
N ALA A 44 13.65 -10.51 2.10
CA ALA A 44 14.12 -11.49 3.10
C ALA A 44 13.08 -12.57 3.43
N LEU A 45 11.80 -12.28 3.22
CA LEU A 45 10.68 -13.22 3.37
C LEU A 45 10.43 -14.09 2.12
N ASP A 46 11.29 -14.00 1.10
CA ASP A 46 11.24 -14.81 -0.13
C ASP A 46 9.96 -14.60 -0.97
N PHE A 47 9.38 -13.39 -0.91
CA PHE A 47 8.27 -13.03 -1.79
C PHE A 47 8.77 -12.84 -3.23
N GLN A 48 8.49 -13.83 -4.09
CA GLN A 48 8.94 -13.91 -5.48
C GLN A 48 8.60 -12.70 -6.39
N ARG A 49 7.71 -11.81 -5.96
CA ARG A 49 7.23 -10.65 -6.72
C ARG A 49 7.15 -9.40 -5.86
N ALA A 50 8.07 -9.24 -4.91
CA ALA A 50 8.17 -8.05 -4.06
C ALA A 50 8.76 -6.84 -4.79
N GLN A 51 9.54 -7.06 -5.85
CA GLN A 51 10.21 -6.01 -6.61
C GLN A 51 9.73 -5.99 -8.08
N PRO A 52 9.67 -4.82 -8.73
CA PRO A 52 9.50 -4.74 -10.17
C PRO A 52 10.71 -5.33 -10.89
N ASN A 53 10.48 -6.02 -12.02
CA ASN A 53 11.53 -6.51 -12.92
C ASN A 53 12.30 -5.37 -13.59
#